data_AF-A0A5M4AUL8-F1
#
_entry.id   AF-A0A5M4AUL8-F1
#
_cell.length_a   1.000
_cell.length_b   1.000
_cell.length_c   1.000
_cell.angle_alpha   90.00
_cell.angle_beta   90.00
_cell.angle_gamma   90.00
#
_symmetry.space_group_name_H-M   'P 1'
#
loop_
_entity.id
_entity.type
_entity.pdbx_description
1 polymer ?
#
loop_
_entity_poly.entity_id
_entity_poly.type
_entity_poly.pdbx_seq_one_letter_code
_entity_poly.pdbx_strand_id
1 'polypeptide(L)'
;MNKLGTFQALEVMRLVDFGAYLDGQELGDILLPKRYMPEGCKPGDFLEVFIYLDSEDRIIATTEEPLATAGDFALLKVVSVNQIGAFLDWGLPKDLLVPFSEQKSKMEEGHWYIVYVYVDDESRRMVATTKLDKYLDNVPPEYHAGQEVQLMIHSKTDIGYKAIVNNMHWGMLYQNEVFRPLKSGEQLPGYIKQVREDEKLDVSLQKPGIESAMDLSDRILNMLKEQGGFLAVTDKSSPETIYSFFGESKKNYKRAVGMLYKKRIITIEPDGIRLNQ
;
A
#
# COMPACT_ATOMS: atom_id res chain seq x y z
N MET A 1 -22.98 2.32 -16.90
CA MET A 1 -23.79 2.41 -15.68
C MET A 1 -22.97 3.17 -14.66
N ASN A 2 -23.45 4.36 -14.32
CA ASN A 2 -22.71 5.28 -13.49
C ASN A 2 -22.86 4.91 -12.00
N LYS A 3 -21.78 5.03 -11.22
CA LYS A 3 -21.71 4.54 -9.83
C LYS A 3 -21.31 5.65 -8.85
N LEU A 4 -21.87 5.58 -7.65
CA LEU A 4 -21.47 6.44 -6.53
C LEU A 4 -20.08 5.99 -6.03
N GLY A 5 -19.26 6.94 -5.60
CA GLY A 5 -17.95 6.69 -5.02
C GLY A 5 -16.86 6.37 -6.04
N THR A 6 -17.06 6.69 -7.32
CA THR A 6 -16.10 6.42 -8.41
C THR A 6 -15.95 7.60 -9.36
N PHE A 7 -14.77 7.74 -9.98
CA PHE A 7 -14.53 8.68 -11.07
C PHE A 7 -15.15 8.22 -12.37
N GLN A 8 -15.84 9.14 -13.05
CA GLN A 8 -16.50 8.91 -14.34
C GLN A 8 -16.41 10.13 -15.24
N ALA A 9 -16.26 9.89 -16.54
CA ALA A 9 -16.39 10.93 -17.55
C ALA A 9 -17.88 11.14 -17.88
N LEU A 10 -18.42 12.30 -17.51
CA LEU A 10 -19.83 12.66 -17.75
C LEU A 10 -19.95 13.82 -18.73
N GLU A 11 -20.97 13.77 -19.59
CA GLU A 11 -21.27 14.83 -20.54
C GLU A 11 -21.94 16.02 -19.84
N VAL A 12 -21.50 17.24 -20.17
CA VAL A 12 -22.12 18.48 -19.71
C VAL A 12 -23.39 18.73 -20.54
N MET A 13 -24.56 18.63 -19.90
CA MET A 13 -25.85 18.80 -20.59
C MET A 13 -26.27 20.27 -20.69
N ARG A 14 -26.11 21.01 -19.59
CA ARG A 14 -26.49 22.43 -19.52
C ARG A 14 -25.74 23.16 -18.41
N LEU A 15 -25.53 24.46 -18.63
CA LEU A 15 -24.96 25.37 -17.64
C LEU A 15 -26.07 26.13 -16.92
N VAL A 16 -25.86 26.38 -15.62
CA VAL A 16 -26.74 27.18 -14.75
C VAL A 16 -25.88 28.13 -13.91
N ASP A 17 -26.48 29.14 -13.28
CA ASP A 17 -25.74 30.19 -12.57
C ASP A 17 -24.83 29.65 -11.44
N PHE A 18 -25.21 28.50 -10.87
CA PHE A 18 -24.55 27.85 -9.74
C PHE A 18 -23.76 26.57 -10.12
N GLY A 19 -23.62 26.24 -11.41
CA GLY A 19 -22.86 25.07 -11.84
C GLY A 19 -23.22 24.54 -13.22
N ALA A 20 -23.02 23.24 -13.41
CA ALA A 20 -23.41 22.52 -14.61
C ALA A 20 -24.19 21.26 -14.23
N TYR A 21 -25.17 20.87 -15.04
CA TYR A 21 -25.79 19.55 -14.94
C TYR A 21 -25.11 18.60 -15.90
N LEU A 22 -24.66 17.47 -15.36
CA LEU A 22 -23.98 16.39 -16.07
C LEU A 22 -24.94 15.21 -16.27
N ASP A 23 -24.79 14.49 -17.38
CA ASP A 23 -25.58 13.28 -17.64
C ASP A 23 -25.09 12.12 -16.75
N GLY A 24 -25.80 11.88 -15.66
CA GLY A 24 -25.57 10.74 -14.77
C GLY A 24 -26.20 9.43 -15.23
N GLN A 25 -26.81 9.37 -16.42
CA GLN A 25 -27.54 8.21 -16.92
C GLN A 25 -28.64 7.77 -15.93
N GLU A 26 -28.56 6.55 -15.40
CA GLU A 26 -29.50 6.00 -14.43
C GLU A 26 -29.51 6.75 -13.09
N LEU A 27 -28.45 7.50 -12.77
CA LEU A 27 -28.41 8.36 -11.58
C LEU A 27 -29.13 9.70 -11.79
N GLY A 28 -29.62 9.97 -13.00
CA GLY A 28 -30.29 11.21 -13.38
C GLY A 28 -29.31 12.38 -13.59
N ASP A 29 -29.84 13.59 -13.59
CA ASP A 29 -29.04 14.81 -13.73
C ASP A 29 -28.19 15.05 -12.47
N ILE A 30 -26.87 15.09 -12.62
CA ILE A 30 -25.94 15.31 -11.51
C ILE A 30 -25.38 16.73 -11.55
N LEU A 31 -25.49 17.46 -10.45
CA LEU A 31 -24.94 18.81 -10.37
C LEU A 31 -23.41 18.77 -10.16
N LEU A 32 -22.67 19.51 -10.98
CA LEU A 32 -21.30 19.93 -10.72
C LEU A 32 -21.33 21.40 -10.27
N PRO A 33 -21.13 21.71 -8.97
CA PRO A 33 -21.08 23.07 -8.47
C PRO A 33 -20.07 23.95 -9.21
N LYS A 34 -20.41 25.23 -9.38
CA LYS A 34 -19.57 26.20 -10.09
C LYS A 34 -18.13 26.28 -9.61
N ARG A 35 -17.89 26.09 -8.31
CA ARG A 35 -16.53 26.10 -7.73
C ARG A 35 -15.63 24.96 -8.22
N TYR A 36 -16.22 23.90 -8.78
CA TYR A 36 -15.54 22.73 -9.32
C TYR A 36 -15.56 22.68 -10.85
N MET A 37 -16.14 23.69 -11.50
CA MET A 37 -16.16 23.74 -12.95
C MET A 37 -14.80 24.16 -13.50
N PRO A 38 -14.25 23.43 -14.49
CA PRO A 38 -13.10 23.88 -15.24
C PRO A 38 -13.39 25.17 -16.00
N GLU A 39 -12.36 25.99 -16.22
CA GLU A 39 -12.48 27.21 -17.01
C GLU A 39 -12.89 26.90 -18.46
N GLY A 40 -13.87 27.65 -18.97
CA GLY A 40 -14.30 27.54 -20.36
C GLY A 40 -15.18 26.33 -20.69
N CYS A 41 -15.64 25.57 -19.69
CA CYS A 41 -16.57 24.45 -19.83
C CYS A 41 -17.86 24.85 -20.57
N LYS A 42 -18.30 24.01 -21.52
CA LYS A 42 -19.47 24.20 -22.37
C LYS A 42 -20.33 22.93 -22.43
N PRO A 43 -21.63 23.07 -22.77
CA PRO A 43 -22.45 21.90 -23.09
C PRO A 43 -21.84 21.06 -24.21
N GLY A 44 -21.86 19.73 -24.04
CA GLY A 44 -21.24 18.73 -24.92
C GLY A 44 -19.81 18.34 -24.53
N ASP A 45 -19.17 19.05 -23.59
CA ASP A 45 -17.86 18.64 -23.05
C ASP A 45 -18.01 17.41 -22.14
N PHE A 46 -16.96 16.59 -22.07
CA PHE A 46 -16.88 15.47 -21.12
C PHE A 46 -15.91 15.83 -20.00
N LEU A 47 -16.38 15.70 -18.77
CA LEU A 47 -15.60 15.98 -17.57
C LEU A 47 -15.40 14.71 -16.74
N GLU A 48 -14.17 14.42 -16.37
CA GLU A 48 -13.87 13.41 -15.35
C GLU A 48 -14.20 13.97 -13.97
N VAL A 49 -15.17 13.35 -13.31
CA VAL A 49 -15.69 13.80 -12.02
C VAL A 49 -15.88 12.65 -11.05
N PHE A 50 -15.67 12.92 -9.77
CA PHE A 50 -16.03 12.02 -8.69
C PHE A 50 -17.49 12.23 -8.28
N ILE A 51 -18.28 11.15 -8.28
CA ILE A 51 -19.69 11.19 -7.90
C ILE A 51 -19.84 10.79 -6.43
N TYR A 52 -20.40 11.67 -5.61
CA TYR A 52 -20.62 11.42 -4.17
C TYR A 52 -21.90 12.08 -3.66
N LEU A 53 -22.15 12.03 -2.35
CA LEU A 53 -23.29 12.68 -1.71
C LEU A 53 -22.86 13.95 -0.97
N ASP A 54 -23.59 15.04 -1.17
CA ASP A 54 -23.44 16.26 -0.39
C ASP A 54 -24.00 16.12 1.04
N SER A 55 -23.95 17.18 1.84
CA SER A 55 -24.48 17.22 3.21
C SER A 55 -26.00 17.03 3.32
N GLU A 56 -26.73 17.18 2.23
CA GLU A 56 -28.19 16.96 2.13
C GLU A 56 -28.52 15.59 1.50
N ASP A 57 -27.51 14.72 1.37
CA ASP A 57 -27.61 13.40 0.73
C ASP A 57 -28.08 13.43 -0.73
N ARG A 58 -27.78 14.52 -1.44
CA ARG A 58 -28.00 14.62 -2.89
C ARG A 58 -26.76 14.15 -3.63
N ILE A 59 -26.98 13.42 -4.73
CA ILE A 59 -25.92 13.03 -5.65
C ILE A 59 -25.34 14.29 -6.31
N ILE A 60 -24.03 14.44 -6.19
CA ILE A 60 -23.28 15.58 -6.69
C ILE A 60 -21.97 15.11 -7.31
N ALA A 61 -21.46 15.88 -8.25
CA ALA A 61 -20.16 15.69 -8.87
C ALA A 61 -19.15 16.71 -8.33
N THR A 62 -17.88 16.30 -8.27
CA THR A 62 -16.75 17.21 -8.01
C THR A 62 -15.58 16.84 -8.92
N THR A 63 -14.77 17.84 -9.27
CA THR A 63 -13.46 17.65 -9.92
C THR A 63 -12.32 17.57 -8.89
N GLU A 64 -12.63 17.72 -7.60
CA GLU A 64 -11.68 17.46 -6.53
C GLU A 64 -11.40 15.95 -6.42
N GLU A 65 -10.15 15.62 -6.15
CA GLU A 65 -9.73 14.24 -5.97
C GLU A 65 -9.80 13.83 -4.48
N PRO A 66 -10.67 12.87 -4.10
CA PRO A 66 -10.64 12.32 -2.76
C PRO A 66 -9.35 11.51 -2.54
N LEU A 67 -8.98 11.35 -1.28
CA LEU A 67 -7.85 10.50 -0.87
C LEU A 67 -8.11 9.00 -1.08
N ALA A 68 -9.37 8.61 -1.31
CA ALA A 68 -9.80 7.24 -1.52
C ALA A 68 -11.16 7.18 -2.24
N THR A 69 -11.35 6.15 -3.08
CA THR A 69 -12.62 5.85 -3.75
C THR A 69 -13.29 4.61 -3.16
N ALA A 70 -14.54 4.33 -3.55
CA ALA A 70 -15.20 3.09 -3.14
C ALA A 70 -14.42 1.87 -3.67
N GLY A 71 -14.03 0.97 -2.77
CA GLY A 71 -13.15 -0.16 -3.08
C GLY A 71 -11.71 0.02 -2.62
N ASP A 72 -11.33 1.22 -2.18
CA ASP A 72 -9.97 1.49 -1.74
C ASP A 72 -9.78 1.29 -0.23
N PHE A 73 -8.56 0.91 0.11
CA PHE A 73 -8.03 1.06 1.46
C PHE A 73 -7.25 2.38 1.52
N ALA A 74 -7.39 3.13 2.62
CA ALA A 74 -6.66 4.37 2.82
C ALA A 74 -6.39 4.66 4.29
N LEU A 75 -5.26 5.31 4.56
CA LEU A 75 -4.95 5.88 5.87
C LEU A 75 -5.52 7.30 5.95
N LEU A 76 -6.56 7.47 6.75
CA LEU A 76 -7.28 8.74 6.87
C LEU A 76 -7.30 9.24 8.31
N LYS A 77 -7.38 10.56 8.48
CA LYS A 77 -7.37 11.22 9.79
C LYS A 77 -8.78 11.43 10.30
N VAL A 78 -9.02 11.13 11.57
CA VAL A 78 -10.27 11.50 12.25
C VAL A 78 -10.29 13.00 12.53
N VAL A 79 -11.28 13.69 11.98
CA VAL A 79 -11.50 15.13 12.21
C VAL A 79 -12.54 15.41 13.29
N SER A 80 -13.48 14.49 13.53
CA SER A 80 -14.41 14.59 14.64
C SER A 80 -15.00 13.24 15.03
N VAL A 81 -15.53 13.14 16.24
CA VAL A 81 -16.30 11.98 16.72
C VAL A 81 -17.59 12.48 17.37
N ASN A 82 -18.72 11.88 17.02
CA ASN A 82 -20.03 12.24 17.59
C ASN A 82 -20.82 10.99 18.02
N GLN A 83 -22.16 11.11 18.15
CA GLN A 83 -23.03 10.04 18.63
C GLN A 83 -23.24 8.88 17.64
N ILE A 84 -22.94 9.06 16.35
CA ILE A 84 -23.14 8.02 15.32
C ILE A 84 -21.84 7.34 14.87
N GLY A 85 -20.70 8.00 15.07
CA GLY A 85 -19.40 7.44 14.68
C GLY A 85 -18.29 8.48 14.63
N ALA A 86 -17.22 8.12 13.94
CA ALA A 86 -16.08 8.99 13.66
C ALA A 86 -16.15 9.50 12.22
N PHE A 87 -15.65 10.70 11.98
CA PHE A 87 -15.63 11.36 10.68
C PHE A 87 -14.19 11.55 10.23
N LEU A 88 -13.90 11.11 9.02
CA LEU A 88 -12.56 11.10 8.46
C LEU A 88 -12.41 12.16 7.38
N ASP A 89 -11.29 12.86 7.42
CA ASP A 89 -10.85 13.67 6.30
C ASP A 89 -10.37 12.73 5.18
N TRP A 90 -11.09 12.79 4.07
CA TRP A 90 -10.81 12.05 2.85
C TRP A 90 -10.65 12.99 1.64
N GLY A 91 -10.39 14.27 1.89
CA GLY A 91 -10.11 15.27 0.85
C GLY A 91 -11.34 15.95 0.24
N LEU A 92 -12.56 15.65 0.71
CA LEU A 92 -13.79 16.27 0.23
C LEU A 92 -14.48 17.10 1.32
N PRO A 93 -15.35 18.07 0.96
CA PRO A 93 -16.01 18.93 1.94
C PRO A 93 -16.93 18.22 2.94
N LYS A 94 -17.47 17.04 2.58
CA LYS A 94 -18.25 16.19 3.48
C LYS A 94 -17.33 15.10 3.99
N ASP A 95 -17.08 15.08 5.29
CA ASP A 95 -16.24 14.05 5.91
C ASP A 95 -16.85 12.65 5.78
N LEU A 96 -15.97 11.63 5.72
CA LEU A 96 -16.36 10.24 5.55
C LEU A 96 -16.71 9.61 6.90
N LEU A 97 -17.93 9.11 7.04
CA LEU A 97 -18.39 8.48 8.27
C LEU A 97 -17.84 7.05 8.43
N VAL A 98 -17.32 6.75 9.61
CA VAL A 98 -17.09 5.39 10.13
C VAL A 98 -18.08 5.12 11.28
N PRO A 99 -19.20 4.42 11.03
CA PRO A 99 -20.18 4.09 12.06
C PRO A 99 -19.54 3.30 13.20
N PHE A 100 -20.03 3.44 14.44
CA PHE A 100 -19.50 2.66 15.57
C PHE A 100 -19.59 1.14 15.36
N SER A 101 -20.60 0.66 14.64
CA SER A 101 -20.74 -0.75 14.26
C SER A 101 -19.63 -1.23 13.31
N GLU A 102 -18.93 -0.33 12.64
CA GLU A 102 -17.84 -0.59 11.69
C GLU A 102 -16.45 -0.24 12.23
N GLN A 103 -16.37 0.09 13.53
CA GLN A 103 -15.13 0.31 14.24
C GLN A 103 -14.66 -0.98 14.94
N LYS A 104 -13.44 -1.43 14.66
CA LYS A 104 -12.78 -2.55 15.37
C LYS A 104 -12.31 -2.12 16.76
N SER A 105 -11.89 -0.88 16.89
CA SER A 105 -11.57 -0.19 18.12
C SER A 105 -12.10 1.24 18.06
N LYS A 106 -12.38 1.83 19.22
CA LYS A 106 -12.87 3.21 19.29
C LYS A 106 -11.88 4.15 18.60
N MET A 107 -12.39 4.93 17.66
CA MET A 107 -11.60 5.94 16.97
C MET A 107 -11.52 7.23 17.79
N GLU A 108 -10.38 7.89 17.72
CA GLU A 108 -10.09 9.13 18.45
C GLU A 108 -9.81 10.27 17.49
N GLU A 109 -10.37 11.45 17.79
CA GLU A 109 -10.11 12.66 17.02
C GLU A 109 -8.60 12.96 16.95
N GLY A 110 -8.15 13.43 15.78
CA GLY A 110 -6.75 13.73 15.52
C GLY A 110 -5.87 12.54 15.14
N HIS A 111 -6.33 11.30 15.34
CA HIS A 111 -5.58 10.08 15.01
C HIS A 111 -5.85 9.58 13.59
N TRP A 112 -4.96 8.72 13.10
CA TRP A 112 -5.02 8.16 11.75
C TRP A 112 -5.33 6.66 11.79
N TYR A 113 -6.18 6.20 10.87
CA TYR A 113 -6.61 4.81 10.79
C TYR A 113 -6.68 4.35 9.34
N ILE A 114 -6.29 3.09 9.11
CA ILE A 114 -6.52 2.45 7.81
C ILE A 114 -7.96 1.98 7.78
N VAL A 115 -8.69 2.42 6.76
CA VAL A 115 -10.07 2.07 6.52
C VAL A 115 -10.26 1.53 5.11
N TYR A 116 -11.32 0.77 4.92
CA TYR A 116 -11.88 0.44 3.63
C TYR A 116 -13.09 1.34 3.34
N VAL A 117 -13.13 1.96 2.16
CA VAL A 117 -14.21 2.86 1.74
C VAL A 117 -15.21 2.11 0.86
N TYR A 118 -16.50 2.26 1.15
CA TYR A 118 -17.55 1.60 0.38
C TYR A 118 -18.84 2.41 0.35
N VAL A 119 -19.73 2.03 -0.57
CA VAL A 119 -21.12 2.50 -0.59
C VAL A 119 -21.94 1.53 0.22
N ASP A 120 -22.59 2.01 1.27
CA ASP A 120 -23.54 1.22 2.04
C ASP A 120 -24.81 0.96 1.23
N ASP A 121 -25.18 -0.30 1.04
CA ASP A 121 -26.28 -0.68 0.15
C ASP A 121 -27.66 -0.22 0.66
N GLU A 122 -27.86 -0.19 1.98
CA GLU A 122 -29.13 0.19 2.60
C GLU A 122 -29.33 1.72 2.57
N SER A 123 -28.35 2.48 3.04
CA SER A 123 -28.43 3.94 3.12
C SER A 123 -28.01 4.66 1.85
N ARG A 124 -27.37 3.94 0.90
CA ARG A 124 -26.77 4.50 -0.32
C ARG A 124 -25.71 5.57 -0.04
N ARG A 125 -25.11 5.58 1.16
CA ARG A 125 -24.11 6.57 1.58
C ARG A 125 -22.69 6.04 1.46
N MET A 126 -21.76 6.95 1.21
CA MET A 126 -20.32 6.69 1.35
C MET A 126 -19.97 6.57 2.82
N VAL A 127 -19.39 5.43 3.19
CA VAL A 127 -18.94 5.13 4.55
C VAL A 127 -17.60 4.41 4.51
N ALA A 128 -16.95 4.33 5.67
CA ALA A 128 -15.72 3.58 5.85
C ALA A 128 -15.82 2.59 7.01
N THR A 129 -14.94 1.60 7.02
CA THR A 129 -14.85 0.58 8.07
C THR A 129 -13.40 0.23 8.37
N THR A 130 -13.13 -0.06 9.65
CA THR A 130 -11.83 -0.61 10.10
C THR A 130 -11.89 -2.14 10.23
N LYS A 131 -13.05 -2.75 9.93
CA LYS A 131 -13.22 -4.21 9.89
C LYS A 131 -12.74 -4.76 8.54
N LEU A 132 -11.46 -4.54 8.24
CA LEU A 132 -10.84 -4.81 6.95
C LEU A 132 -10.95 -6.27 6.50
N ASP A 133 -10.98 -7.20 7.46
CA ASP A 133 -11.10 -8.64 7.21
C ASP A 133 -12.41 -9.01 6.48
N LYS A 134 -13.41 -8.13 6.42
CA LYS A 134 -14.63 -8.31 5.60
C LYS A 134 -14.40 -8.12 4.10
N TYR A 135 -13.32 -7.44 3.72
CA TYR A 135 -13.04 -6.98 2.36
C TYR A 135 -11.71 -7.50 1.81
N LEU A 136 -10.98 -8.29 2.61
CA LEU A 136 -9.71 -8.90 2.25
C LEU A 136 -9.85 -10.42 2.26
N ASP A 137 -9.10 -11.09 1.38
CA ASP A 137 -9.06 -12.55 1.25
C ASP A 137 -10.43 -13.20 0.93
N ASN A 138 -11.34 -12.44 0.31
CA ASN A 138 -12.66 -12.93 -0.10
C ASN A 138 -12.65 -13.75 -1.40
N VAL A 139 -11.52 -13.75 -2.11
CA VAL A 139 -11.27 -14.54 -3.31
C VAL A 139 -9.96 -15.29 -3.12
N PRO A 140 -9.75 -16.43 -3.79
CA PRO A 140 -8.45 -17.10 -3.77
C PRO A 140 -7.36 -16.23 -4.42
N PRO A 141 -6.14 -16.20 -3.87
CA PRO A 141 -5.03 -15.44 -4.46
C PRO A 141 -4.50 -16.09 -5.74
N GLU A 142 -4.73 -15.45 -6.88
CA GLU A 142 -4.19 -15.88 -8.17
C GLU A 142 -2.88 -15.15 -8.49
N TYR A 143 -1.84 -15.42 -7.71
CA TYR A 143 -0.50 -14.84 -7.88
C TYR A 143 0.57 -15.88 -8.20
N HIS A 144 1.63 -15.44 -8.87
CA HIS A 144 2.85 -16.24 -9.05
C HIS A 144 4.06 -15.59 -8.36
N ALA A 145 5.02 -16.41 -7.95
CA ALA A 145 6.25 -15.92 -7.35
C ALA A 145 7.00 -14.98 -8.32
N GLY A 146 7.47 -13.84 -7.81
CA GLY A 146 8.13 -12.80 -8.59
C GLY A 146 7.19 -11.76 -9.22
N GLN A 147 5.87 -11.94 -9.10
CA GLN A 147 4.89 -10.99 -9.61
C GLN A 147 4.97 -9.67 -8.83
N GLU A 148 5.02 -8.56 -9.57
CA GLU A 148 4.95 -7.22 -9.00
C GLU A 148 3.54 -6.90 -8.51
N VAL A 149 3.44 -6.30 -7.32
CA VAL A 149 2.19 -5.97 -6.65
C VAL A 149 2.32 -4.64 -5.92
N GLN A 150 1.20 -3.95 -5.74
CA GLN A 150 1.10 -2.79 -4.90
C GLN A 150 0.87 -3.24 -3.45
N LEU A 151 1.68 -2.72 -2.53
CA LEU A 151 1.54 -2.97 -1.10
C LEU A 151 1.06 -1.71 -0.40
N MET A 152 0.18 -1.88 0.59
CA MET A 152 -0.09 -0.89 1.64
C MET A 152 0.27 -1.48 2.99
N ILE A 153 1.23 -0.88 3.69
CA ILE A 153 1.66 -1.37 5.01
C ILE A 153 0.58 -1.07 6.03
N HIS A 154 0.05 -2.11 6.68
CA HIS A 154 -1.01 -1.96 7.66
C HIS A 154 -0.44 -1.73 9.06
N SER A 155 0.30 -2.71 9.58
CA SER A 155 0.79 -2.69 10.95
C SER A 155 2.07 -3.49 11.10
N LYS A 156 2.95 -3.06 12.00
CA LYS A 156 4.11 -3.85 12.44
C LYS A 156 3.67 -4.99 13.37
N THR A 157 4.30 -6.15 13.24
CA THR A 157 4.15 -7.33 14.08
C THR A 157 5.52 -7.79 14.58
N ASP A 158 5.55 -8.82 15.44
CA ASP A 158 6.81 -9.35 15.99
C ASP A 158 7.72 -9.99 14.92
N ILE A 159 7.13 -10.47 13.81
CA ILE A 159 7.86 -11.16 12.74
C ILE A 159 8.07 -10.30 11.49
N GLY A 160 7.50 -9.08 11.45
CA GLY A 160 7.54 -8.24 10.26
C GLY A 160 6.43 -7.20 10.18
N TYR A 161 5.85 -7.05 9.00
CA TYR A 161 4.78 -6.11 8.71
C TYR A 161 3.64 -6.83 8.02
N LYS A 162 2.42 -6.59 8.50
CA LYS A 162 1.20 -6.95 7.77
C LYS A 162 0.97 -5.90 6.68
N ALA A 163 0.68 -6.33 5.47
CA ALA A 163 0.42 -5.45 4.34
C ALA A 163 -0.83 -5.90 3.59
N ILE A 164 -1.52 -4.94 2.96
CA ILE A 164 -2.60 -5.20 2.02
C ILE A 164 -1.98 -5.27 0.62
N VAL A 165 -2.27 -6.34 -0.11
CA VAL A 165 -1.73 -6.61 -1.45
C VAL A 165 -2.83 -6.32 -2.48
N ASN A 166 -2.55 -5.41 -3.42
CA ASN A 166 -3.46 -5.00 -4.51
C ASN A 166 -4.90 -4.71 -4.06
N ASN A 167 -5.09 -4.16 -2.85
CA ASN A 167 -6.42 -3.92 -2.25
C ASN A 167 -7.33 -5.17 -2.17
N MET A 168 -6.76 -6.38 -2.13
CA MET A 168 -7.53 -7.62 -2.18
C MET A 168 -7.14 -8.64 -1.11
N HIS A 169 -5.86 -8.73 -0.75
CA HIS A 169 -5.38 -9.81 0.12
C HIS A 169 -4.50 -9.32 1.26
N TRP A 170 -4.44 -10.12 2.33
CA TRP A 170 -3.41 -9.95 3.34
C TRP A 170 -2.08 -10.56 2.90
N GLY A 171 -1.01 -9.81 3.14
CA GLY A 171 0.37 -10.22 2.95
C GLY A 171 1.22 -10.04 4.21
N MET A 172 2.27 -10.85 4.32
CA MET A 172 3.30 -10.74 5.34
C MET A 172 4.63 -10.37 4.70
N LEU A 173 5.21 -9.26 5.16
CA LEU A 173 6.56 -8.82 4.82
C LEU A 173 7.47 -9.05 6.03
N TYR A 174 8.42 -9.97 5.93
CA TYR A 174 9.24 -10.35 7.08
C TYR A 174 10.29 -9.30 7.45
N GLN A 175 10.55 -9.14 8.75
CA GLN A 175 11.45 -8.10 9.26
C GLN A 175 12.89 -8.21 8.73
N ASN A 176 13.38 -9.43 8.48
CA ASN A 176 14.73 -9.67 7.96
C ASN A 176 14.90 -9.23 6.50
N GLU A 177 13.82 -8.91 5.80
CA GLU A 177 13.83 -8.44 4.39
C GLU A 177 13.53 -6.93 4.29
N VAL A 178 13.49 -6.25 5.43
CA VAL A 178 13.13 -4.82 5.54
C VAL A 178 14.32 -4.03 6.07
N PHE A 179 15.00 -3.32 5.18
CA PHE A 179 16.21 -2.55 5.49
C PHE A 179 15.94 -1.14 6.04
N ARG A 180 14.68 -0.72 6.09
CA ARG A 180 14.25 0.56 6.67
C ARG A 180 12.92 0.41 7.41
N PRO A 181 12.64 1.17 8.47
CA PRO A 181 11.32 1.17 9.09
C PRO A 181 10.25 1.61 8.06
N LEU A 182 9.12 0.89 8.05
CA LEU A 182 7.95 1.20 7.22
C LEU A 182 6.85 1.78 8.10
N LYS A 183 6.10 2.73 7.56
CA LYS A 183 5.00 3.39 8.26
C LYS A 183 3.66 2.75 7.92
N SER A 184 2.71 2.80 8.87
CA SER A 184 1.32 2.43 8.58
C SER A 184 0.74 3.36 7.51
N GLY A 185 -0.03 2.80 6.58
CA GLY A 185 -0.58 3.48 5.41
C GLY A 185 0.41 3.70 4.27
N GLU A 186 1.70 3.37 4.45
CA GLU A 186 2.70 3.56 3.41
C GLU A 186 2.42 2.65 2.21
N GLN A 187 2.34 3.27 1.02
CA GLN A 187 2.14 2.57 -0.24
C GLN A 187 3.46 2.44 -0.99
N LEU A 188 3.80 1.24 -1.43
CA LEU A 188 5.02 0.95 -2.18
C LEU A 188 4.88 -0.30 -3.05
N PRO A 189 5.60 -0.37 -4.18
CA PRO A 189 5.67 -1.59 -4.96
C PRO A 189 6.38 -2.68 -4.15
N GLY A 190 6.01 -3.92 -4.41
CA GLY A 190 6.64 -5.11 -3.88
C GLY A 190 6.41 -6.30 -4.80
N TYR A 191 6.78 -7.47 -4.32
CA TYR A 191 6.72 -8.70 -5.10
C TYR A 191 6.16 -9.85 -4.28
N ILE A 192 5.40 -10.72 -4.93
CA ILE A 192 4.94 -11.97 -4.34
C ILE A 192 6.13 -12.91 -4.20
N LYS A 193 6.46 -13.29 -2.98
CA LYS A 193 7.52 -14.26 -2.70
C LYS A 193 6.99 -15.69 -2.86
N GLN A 194 5.86 -15.96 -2.23
CA GLN A 194 5.12 -17.22 -2.37
C GLN A 194 3.66 -17.03 -1.98
N VAL A 195 2.80 -17.83 -2.60
CA VAL A 195 1.45 -18.10 -2.13
C VAL A 195 1.53 -19.37 -1.29
N ARG A 196 1.11 -19.30 -0.02
CA ARG A 196 1.17 -20.43 0.91
C ARG A 196 0.01 -21.39 0.68
N GLU A 197 0.13 -22.59 1.25
CA GLU A 197 -0.95 -23.59 1.24
C GLU A 197 -2.22 -23.12 1.97
N ASP A 198 -2.09 -22.20 2.93
CA ASP A 198 -3.20 -21.57 3.63
C ASP A 198 -3.74 -20.32 2.91
N GLU A 199 -3.40 -20.14 1.62
CA GLU A 199 -3.78 -19.02 0.76
C GLU A 199 -3.29 -17.64 1.26
N LYS A 200 -2.40 -17.60 2.25
CA LYS A 200 -1.77 -16.34 2.66
C LYS A 200 -0.57 -16.00 1.78
N LEU A 201 -0.29 -14.70 1.68
CA LEU A 201 0.80 -14.20 0.85
C LEU A 201 2.03 -13.86 1.70
N ASP A 202 3.18 -14.32 1.24
CA ASP A 202 4.46 -13.72 1.63
C ASP A 202 4.89 -12.76 0.54
N VAL A 203 5.26 -11.54 0.96
CA VAL A 203 5.68 -10.48 0.05
C VAL A 203 7.08 -10.00 0.39
N SER A 204 7.75 -9.42 -0.59
CA SER A 204 9.09 -8.84 -0.47
C SER A 204 9.11 -7.46 -1.11
N LEU A 205 10.00 -6.58 -0.64
CA LEU A 205 10.28 -5.31 -1.32
C LEU A 205 11.27 -5.46 -2.48
N GLN A 206 11.86 -6.64 -2.63
CA GLN A 206 12.84 -6.98 -3.67
C GLN A 206 12.35 -8.16 -4.50
N LYS A 207 12.70 -8.17 -5.78
CA LYS A 207 12.24 -9.20 -6.72
C LYS A 207 12.84 -10.58 -6.40
N PRO A 208 12.00 -11.59 -6.11
CA PRO A 208 12.44 -12.96 -5.88
C PRO A 208 13.25 -13.52 -7.07
N GLY A 209 14.34 -14.22 -6.77
CA GLY A 209 15.10 -15.02 -7.75
C GLY A 209 16.25 -14.31 -8.50
N ILE A 210 16.30 -12.97 -8.53
CA ILE A 210 17.40 -12.23 -9.17
C ILE A 210 18.59 -11.99 -8.20
N GLU A 211 18.34 -11.96 -6.89
CA GLU A 211 19.32 -11.46 -5.91
C GLU A 211 19.91 -12.45 -4.90
N SER A 212 19.59 -13.74 -4.93
CA SER A 212 20.16 -14.70 -3.97
C SER A 212 21.70 -14.82 -4.04
N ALA A 213 22.34 -14.33 -5.11
CA ALA A 213 23.79 -14.38 -5.29
C ALA A 213 24.48 -13.02 -5.48
N MET A 214 23.76 -11.98 -5.94
CA MET A 214 24.34 -10.64 -6.16
C MET A 214 24.27 -9.75 -4.91
N ASP A 215 23.21 -9.82 -4.10
CA ASP A 215 23.04 -8.93 -2.94
C ASP A 215 23.96 -9.26 -1.74
N LEU A 216 24.13 -10.55 -1.40
CA LEU A 216 25.04 -10.93 -0.31
C LEU A 216 26.51 -10.61 -0.64
N SER A 217 26.89 -10.72 -1.91
CA SER A 217 28.24 -10.36 -2.36
C SER A 217 28.50 -8.85 -2.18
N ASP A 218 27.52 -8.02 -2.53
CA ASP A 218 27.61 -6.57 -2.40
C ASP A 218 27.53 -6.11 -0.94
N ARG A 219 26.70 -6.77 -0.11
CA ARG A 219 26.66 -6.53 1.35
C ARG A 219 27.99 -6.90 2.03
N ILE A 220 28.58 -8.05 1.70
CA ILE A 220 29.91 -8.45 2.18
C ILE A 220 30.95 -7.42 1.74
N LEU A 221 30.86 -6.93 0.50
CA LEU A 221 31.77 -5.92 -0.03
C LEU A 221 31.67 -4.57 0.69
N ASN A 222 30.45 -4.12 0.99
CA ASN A 222 30.22 -2.87 1.71
C ASN A 222 30.71 -2.97 3.16
N MET A 223 30.39 -4.05 3.87
CA MET A 223 30.95 -4.29 5.21
C MET A 223 32.48 -4.35 5.21
N LEU A 224 33.09 -4.97 4.19
CA LEU A 224 34.54 -4.97 4.03
C LEU A 224 35.09 -3.55 3.86
N LYS A 225 34.45 -2.70 3.06
CA LYS A 225 34.86 -1.30 2.89
C LYS A 225 34.73 -0.49 4.19
N GLU A 226 33.63 -0.68 4.92
CA GLU A 226 33.37 0.01 6.19
C GLU A 226 34.36 -0.42 7.30
N GLN A 227 34.76 -1.68 7.33
CA GLN A 227 35.69 -2.25 8.33
C GLN A 227 37.17 -2.15 7.90
N GLY A 228 37.52 -1.21 7.02
CA GLY A 228 38.91 -0.97 6.63
C GLY A 228 39.54 -2.08 5.78
N GLY A 229 38.71 -2.86 5.08
CA GLY A 229 39.12 -3.87 4.11
C GLY A 229 39.28 -5.28 4.70
N PHE A 230 38.90 -5.54 5.95
CA PHE A 230 39.04 -6.87 6.57
C PHE A 230 37.85 -7.26 7.44
N LEU A 231 37.38 -8.49 7.32
CA LEU A 231 36.36 -9.08 8.18
C LEU A 231 36.87 -10.40 8.77
N ALA A 232 36.84 -10.50 10.10
CA ALA A 232 37.21 -11.71 10.84
C ALA A 232 36.10 -12.79 10.81
N VAL A 233 35.53 -13.06 9.63
CA VAL A 233 34.51 -14.08 9.42
C VAL A 233 34.96 -14.99 8.28
N THR A 234 35.05 -16.29 8.57
CA THR A 234 35.52 -17.30 7.62
C THR A 234 34.43 -18.31 7.33
N ASP A 235 34.70 -19.20 6.38
CA ASP A 235 33.83 -20.33 6.08
C ASP A 235 33.77 -21.37 7.23
N LYS A 236 34.67 -21.25 8.21
CA LYS A 236 34.71 -22.05 9.44
C LYS A 236 33.86 -21.44 10.57
N SER A 237 33.50 -20.16 10.48
CA SER A 237 32.62 -19.50 11.46
C SER A 237 31.30 -20.25 11.62
N SER A 238 30.72 -20.22 12.81
CA SER A 238 29.49 -20.97 13.08
C SER A 238 28.32 -20.42 12.24
N PRO A 239 27.31 -21.24 11.91
CA PRO A 239 26.11 -20.77 11.24
C PRO A 239 25.45 -19.58 11.95
N GLU A 240 25.45 -19.58 13.28
CA GLU A 240 24.89 -18.53 14.13
C GLU A 240 25.67 -17.22 13.98
N THR A 241 27.02 -17.29 13.97
CA THR A 241 27.86 -16.10 13.71
C THR A 241 27.59 -15.53 12.32
N ILE A 242 27.55 -16.37 11.28
CA ILE A 242 27.30 -15.90 9.90
C ILE A 242 25.91 -15.28 9.78
N TYR A 243 24.90 -15.89 10.40
CA TYR A 243 23.55 -15.36 10.41
C TYR A 243 23.46 -14.03 11.18
N SER A 244 24.17 -13.90 12.31
CA SER A 244 24.22 -12.65 13.08
C SER A 244 24.88 -11.50 12.31
N PHE A 245 25.89 -11.78 11.48
CA PHE A 245 26.61 -10.75 10.73
C PHE A 245 25.91 -10.39 9.41
N PHE A 246 25.31 -11.37 8.73
CA PHE A 246 24.83 -11.19 7.36
C PHE A 246 23.34 -11.48 7.16
N GLY A 247 22.62 -11.96 8.17
CA GLY A 247 21.20 -12.35 8.08
C GLY A 247 20.97 -13.57 7.17
N GLU A 248 22.01 -14.31 6.84
CA GLU A 248 22.02 -15.31 5.77
C GLU A 248 22.53 -16.68 6.25
N SER A 249 22.11 -17.73 5.55
CA SER A 249 22.59 -19.08 5.84
C SER A 249 24.08 -19.24 5.50
N LYS A 250 24.79 -20.09 6.26
CA LYS A 250 26.19 -20.47 5.97
C LYS A 250 26.41 -20.97 4.53
N LYS A 251 25.39 -21.60 3.94
CA LYS A 251 25.41 -22.05 2.55
C LYS A 251 25.43 -20.87 1.56
N ASN A 252 24.58 -19.87 1.77
CA ASN A 252 24.53 -18.66 0.94
C ASN A 252 25.81 -17.84 1.08
N TYR A 253 26.31 -17.70 2.32
CA TYR A 253 27.59 -17.04 2.61
C TYR A 253 28.76 -17.66 1.84
N LYS A 254 28.92 -18.99 1.88
CA LYS A 254 29.95 -19.70 1.12
C LYS A 254 29.86 -19.43 -0.39
N ARG A 255 28.64 -19.35 -0.93
CA ARG A 255 28.42 -19.07 -2.35
C ARG A 255 28.83 -17.64 -2.72
N ALA A 256 28.45 -16.64 -1.91
CA ALA A 256 28.78 -15.24 -2.14
C ALA A 256 30.29 -14.96 -2.00
N VAL A 257 30.93 -15.43 -0.93
CA VAL A 257 32.38 -15.34 -0.75
C VAL A 257 33.12 -16.03 -1.90
N GLY A 258 32.66 -17.21 -2.33
CA GLY A 258 33.23 -17.91 -3.48
C GLY A 258 33.11 -17.13 -4.79
N MET A 259 32.02 -16.38 -5.01
CA MET A 259 31.87 -15.51 -6.18
C MET A 259 32.81 -14.31 -6.14
N LEU A 260 32.92 -13.63 -4.99
CA LEU A 260 33.84 -12.50 -4.80
C LEU A 260 35.31 -12.91 -4.97
N TYR A 261 35.67 -14.09 -4.46
CA TYR A 261 37.01 -14.67 -4.62
C TYR A 261 37.30 -15.00 -6.09
N LYS A 262 36.35 -15.62 -6.81
CA LYS A 262 36.49 -15.91 -8.25
C LYS A 262 36.66 -14.63 -9.09
N LYS A 263 35.97 -13.55 -8.71
CA LYS A 263 36.11 -12.22 -9.33
C LYS A 263 37.39 -11.48 -8.89
N ARG A 264 38.21 -12.08 -8.01
CA ARG A 264 39.44 -11.49 -7.44
C ARG A 264 39.21 -10.17 -6.69
N ILE A 265 38.01 -9.97 -6.16
CA ILE A 265 37.66 -8.78 -5.39
C ILE A 265 38.13 -8.94 -3.93
N ILE A 266 38.19 -10.17 -3.42
CA ILE A 266 38.63 -10.48 -2.06
C ILE A 266 39.68 -11.59 -2.05
N THR A 267 40.47 -11.64 -0.98
CA THR A 267 41.36 -12.75 -0.61
C THR A 267 40.82 -13.44 0.65
N ILE A 268 40.91 -14.76 0.70
CA ILE A 268 40.51 -15.55 1.87
C ILE A 268 41.76 -15.87 2.68
N GLU A 269 41.81 -15.36 3.90
CA GLU A 269 42.90 -15.56 4.87
C GLU A 269 42.49 -16.57 5.95
N PRO A 270 43.43 -17.18 6.70
CA PRO A 270 43.10 -18.14 7.77
C PRO A 270 42.19 -17.59 8.86
N ASP A 271 42.27 -16.28 9.07
CA ASP A 271 41.63 -15.48 10.11
C ASP A 271 40.47 -14.61 9.60
N GLY A 272 40.22 -14.55 8.28
CA GLY A 272 39.15 -13.72 7.74
C GLY A 272 39.08 -13.64 6.22
N ILE A 273 38.36 -12.65 5.74
CA ILE A 273 38.35 -12.24 4.32
C ILE A 273 38.84 -10.80 4.21
N ARG A 274 39.66 -10.52 3.19
CA ARG A 274 40.26 -9.21 2.94
C ARG A 274 39.86 -8.68 1.57
N LEU A 275 39.59 -7.39 1.48
CA LEU A 275 39.35 -6.69 0.22
C LEU A 275 40.68 -6.54 -0.54
N ASN A 276 40.69 -6.91 -1.82
CA ASN A 276 41.84 -6.66 -2.67
C ASN A 276 41.83 -5.19 -3.11
N GLN A 277 43.01 -4.57 -3.16
CA GLN A 277 43.20 -3.24 -3.72
C GLN A 277 43.14 -3.26 -5.25
#